data_AF-A0A4R1R8B9-F1
#
_entry.id   AF-A0A4R1R8B9-F1
#
_cell.length_a   1.000
_cell.length_b   1.000
_cell.length_c   1.000
_cell.angle_alpha   90.00
_cell.angle_beta   90.00
_cell.angle_gamma   90.00
#
_symmetry.space_group_name_H-M   'P 1'
#
loop_
_entity.id
_entity.type
_entity.pdbx_description
1 polymer ?
#
loop_
_entity_poly.entity_id
_entity_poly.type
_entity_poly.pdbx_seq_one_letter_code
_entity_poly.pdbx_strand_id
1 'polypeptide(L)'
;MFENSLHNLSHVAIPGWDLGLVAAALTTVLICLAKKYRNMTLLLIIQACCLSALTFFLGLASGEAHLLLAGLANLAFKGAVIPYLLWASLRKAGLDRRKDERFSVLAAGVWIGAIALLTVFLTPPLLAAAPVLSGRTLQCGLAGIFLGLWMMIFRNFLYSQVAGLLLMENGLYLVALALTSGMPVLIELGIMFDLFVAVVVVGILLERVRRLFETTAIDQLKQLRG
;
A
#
# COMPACT_ATOMS: atom_id res chain seq x y z
N MET A 1 21.38 -12.43 28.99
CA MET A 1 19.95 -12.64 29.31
C MET A 1 19.00 -12.01 28.28
N PHE A 2 19.39 -10.94 27.58
CA PHE A 2 18.61 -10.32 26.48
C PHE A 2 18.69 -11.06 25.12
N GLU A 3 19.72 -11.87 24.86
CA GLU A 3 19.83 -12.68 23.62
C GLU A 3 18.85 -13.86 23.55
N ASN A 4 18.55 -14.50 24.69
CA ASN A 4 17.58 -15.62 24.72
C ASN A 4 16.13 -15.17 24.48
N SER A 5 15.82 -13.89 24.68
CA SER A 5 14.50 -13.32 24.39
C SER A 5 14.31 -13.02 22.90
N LEU A 6 15.40 -12.74 22.16
CA LEU A 6 15.36 -12.49 20.71
C LEU A 6 15.12 -13.78 19.91
N HIS A 7 15.65 -14.91 20.38
CA HIS A 7 15.39 -16.22 19.77
C HIS A 7 14.00 -16.79 20.12
N ASN A 8 13.29 -16.22 21.10
CA ASN A 8 11.96 -16.69 21.51
C ASN A 8 10.82 -15.92 20.81
N LEU A 9 11.11 -14.75 20.22
CA LEU A 9 10.15 -13.98 19.42
C LEU A 9 9.99 -14.51 17.98
N SER A 10 10.96 -15.28 17.47
CA SER A 10 10.78 -16.06 16.23
C SER A 10 9.72 -17.16 16.37
N HIS A 11 9.34 -17.49 17.61
CA HIS A 11 8.33 -18.48 17.96
C HIS A 11 7.01 -17.90 18.47
N VAL A 12 6.81 -16.57 18.47
CA VAL A 12 5.44 -16.03 18.45
C VAL A 12 4.92 -16.21 17.02
N ALA A 13 4.79 -17.48 16.62
CA ALA A 13 4.11 -17.90 15.42
C ALA A 13 2.63 -17.60 15.65
N ILE A 14 2.25 -16.34 15.44
CA ILE A 14 0.84 -15.94 15.35
C ILE A 14 0.25 -16.89 14.31
N PRO A 15 -0.68 -17.78 14.68
CA PRO A 15 -1.24 -18.74 13.75
C PRO A 15 -1.83 -17.97 12.55
N GLY A 16 -1.29 -18.20 11.35
CA GLY A 16 -1.71 -17.49 10.14
C GLY A 16 -0.88 -16.27 9.72
N TRP A 17 0.26 -15.96 10.35
CA TRP A 17 1.16 -14.90 9.89
C TRP A 17 1.59 -15.08 8.42
N ASP A 18 2.04 -16.29 8.07
CA ASP A 18 2.41 -16.64 6.68
C ASP A 18 1.21 -16.49 5.72
N LEU A 19 0.00 -16.80 6.17
CA LEU A 19 -1.21 -16.62 5.37
C LEU A 19 -1.49 -15.13 5.11
N GLY A 20 -1.27 -14.28 6.12
CA GLY A 20 -1.36 -12.82 5.98
C GLY A 20 -0.33 -12.26 5.00
N LEU A 21 0.92 -12.74 5.05
CA LEU A 21 1.95 -12.34 4.09
C LEU A 21 1.60 -12.77 2.67
N VAL A 22 1.14 -14.01 2.47
CA VAL A 22 0.70 -14.51 1.17
C VAL A 22 -0.48 -13.68 0.65
N ALA A 23 -1.46 -13.37 1.50
CA ALA A 23 -2.59 -12.53 1.13
C ALA A 23 -2.14 -11.11 0.74
N ALA A 24 -1.20 -10.50 1.48
CA ALA A 24 -0.64 -9.18 1.18
C ALA A 24 0.16 -9.17 -0.14
N ALA A 25 0.97 -10.19 -0.39
CA ALA A 25 1.72 -10.34 -1.63
C ALA A 25 0.78 -10.58 -2.83
N LEU A 26 -0.22 -11.46 -2.68
CA LEU A 26 -1.19 -11.75 -3.72
C LEU A 26 -2.01 -10.52 -4.08
N THR A 27 -2.53 -9.81 -3.07
CA THR A 27 -3.29 -8.57 -3.30
C THR A 27 -2.42 -7.52 -3.99
N THR A 28 -1.16 -7.35 -3.60
CA THR A 28 -0.20 -6.46 -4.29
C THR A 28 -0.08 -6.79 -5.78
N VAL A 29 0.15 -8.05 -6.12
CA VAL A 29 0.23 -8.51 -7.52
C VAL A 29 -1.08 -8.24 -8.27
N LEU A 30 -2.23 -8.55 -7.66
CA LEU A 30 -3.54 -8.32 -8.27
C LEU A 30 -3.82 -6.82 -8.51
N ILE A 31 -3.38 -5.93 -7.61
CA ILE A 31 -3.48 -4.47 -7.78
C ILE A 31 -2.60 -4.03 -8.97
N CYS A 32 -1.37 -4.53 -9.07
CA CYS A 32 -0.47 -4.28 -10.22
C CYS A 32 -1.07 -4.70 -11.56
N LEU A 33 -1.80 -5.81 -11.59
CA LEU A 33 -2.45 -6.35 -12.79
C LEU A 33 -3.82 -5.72 -13.09
N ALA A 34 -4.41 -4.97 -12.14
CA ALA A 34 -5.73 -4.41 -12.31
C ALA A 34 -5.77 -3.37 -13.44
N LYS A 35 -6.62 -3.62 -14.45
CA LYS A 35 -6.90 -2.66 -15.54
C LYS A 35 -8.03 -1.69 -15.24
N LYS A 36 -8.99 -2.11 -14.41
CA LYS A 36 -10.16 -1.31 -14.03
C LYS A 36 -9.88 -0.65 -12.69
N TYR A 37 -10.04 0.67 -12.61
CA TYR A 37 -9.84 1.42 -11.36
C TYR A 37 -10.72 0.91 -10.23
N ARG A 38 -11.98 0.53 -10.51
CA ARG A 38 -12.88 -0.08 -9.51
C ARG A 38 -12.30 -1.32 -8.86
N ASN A 39 -11.69 -2.22 -9.65
CA ASN A 39 -11.08 -3.43 -9.12
C ASN A 39 -9.84 -3.10 -8.29
N MET A 40 -9.05 -2.12 -8.73
CA MET A 40 -7.87 -1.63 -8.00
C MET A 40 -8.28 -1.08 -6.62
N THR A 41 -9.34 -0.27 -6.56
CA THR A 41 -9.88 0.25 -5.29
C THR A 41 -10.38 -0.86 -4.36
N LEU A 42 -11.11 -1.84 -4.88
CA LEU A 42 -11.57 -2.98 -4.06
C LEU A 42 -10.40 -3.79 -3.50
N LEU A 43 -9.38 -4.05 -4.31
CA LEU A 43 -8.19 -4.78 -3.87
C LEU A 43 -7.38 -4.00 -2.83
N LEU A 44 -7.30 -2.67 -2.95
CA LEU A 44 -6.69 -1.82 -1.92
C LEU A 44 -7.44 -1.91 -0.59
N ILE A 45 -8.78 -1.91 -0.60
CA ILE A 45 -9.59 -2.09 0.61
C ILE A 45 -9.30 -3.46 1.23
N ILE A 46 -9.31 -4.54 0.43
CA ILE A 46 -9.02 -5.90 0.91
C ILE A 46 -7.63 -5.98 1.54
N GLN A 47 -6.63 -5.37 0.90
CA GLN A 47 -5.26 -5.35 1.41
C GLN A 47 -5.14 -4.56 2.72
N ALA A 48 -5.79 -3.39 2.81
CA ALA A 48 -5.81 -2.57 4.02
C ALA A 48 -6.48 -3.31 5.19
N CYS A 49 -7.60 -4.02 4.94
CA CYS A 49 -8.24 -4.86 5.93
C CYS A 49 -7.32 -6.00 6.41
N CYS A 50 -6.60 -6.65 5.49
CA CYS A 50 -5.68 -7.73 5.82
C CYS A 50 -4.51 -7.24 6.70
N LEU A 51 -3.87 -6.13 6.31
CA LEU A 51 -2.78 -5.51 7.08
C LEU A 51 -3.24 -4.97 8.43
N SER A 52 -4.42 -4.34 8.48
CA SER A 52 -5.01 -3.89 9.75
C SER A 52 -5.28 -5.06 10.69
N ALA A 53 -5.87 -6.15 10.20
CA ALA A 53 -6.10 -7.35 11.00
C ALA A 53 -4.77 -7.91 11.55
N LEU A 54 -3.75 -8.02 10.70
CA LEU A 54 -2.42 -8.49 11.10
C LEU A 54 -1.83 -7.63 12.23
N THR A 55 -1.93 -6.31 12.08
CA THR A 55 -1.42 -5.32 13.04
C THR A 55 -2.22 -5.34 14.35
N PHE A 56 -3.53 -5.53 14.26
CA PHE A 56 -4.41 -5.64 15.42
C PHE A 56 -4.14 -6.90 16.23
N PHE A 57 -3.97 -8.05 15.56
CA PHE A 57 -3.58 -9.30 16.21
C PHE A 57 -2.19 -9.20 16.85
N LEU A 58 -1.24 -8.55 16.16
CA LEU A 58 0.07 -8.26 16.74
C LEU A 58 -0.05 -7.38 17.99
N GLY A 59 -0.86 -6.32 17.94
CA GLY A 59 -1.10 -5.44 19.10
C GLY A 59 -1.74 -6.17 20.29
N LEU A 60 -2.72 -7.04 20.05
CA LEU A 60 -3.31 -7.88 21.08
C LEU A 60 -2.30 -8.85 21.70
N ALA A 61 -1.44 -9.46 20.88
CA ALA A 61 -0.41 -10.40 21.34
C ALA A 61 0.73 -9.69 22.10
N SER A 62 1.07 -8.47 21.71
CA SER A 62 2.15 -7.68 22.31
C SER A 62 1.70 -6.92 23.56
N GLY A 63 0.39 -6.71 23.74
CA GLY A 63 -0.17 -5.88 24.81
C GLY A 63 0.04 -4.38 24.61
N GLU A 64 0.47 -3.95 23.42
CA GLU A 64 0.86 -2.58 23.13
C GLU A 64 -0.27 -1.78 22.48
N ALA A 65 -0.81 -0.81 23.22
CA ALA A 65 -1.96 -0.01 22.77
C ALA A 65 -1.69 0.81 21.50
N HIS A 66 -0.43 1.18 21.25
CA HIS A 66 -0.05 1.95 20.06
C HIS A 66 -0.19 1.11 18.77
N LEU A 67 0.04 -0.20 18.83
CA LEU A 67 -0.17 -1.11 17.69
C LEU A 67 -1.67 -1.26 17.36
N LEU A 68 -2.53 -1.31 18.38
CA LEU A 68 -3.98 -1.34 18.19
C LEU A 68 -4.48 -0.05 17.52
N LEU A 69 -3.99 1.10 17.98
CA LEU A 69 -4.28 2.40 17.38
C LEU A 69 -3.76 2.49 15.94
N ALA A 70 -2.57 1.97 15.66
CA ALA A 70 -2.00 1.93 14.33
C ALA A 70 -2.84 1.06 13.37
N GLY A 71 -3.26 -0.13 13.81
CA GLY A 71 -4.14 -1.00 13.04
C GLY A 71 -5.48 -0.34 12.73
N LEU A 72 -6.06 0.37 13.70
CA LEU A 72 -7.32 1.09 13.54
C LEU A 72 -7.17 2.30 12.60
N ALA A 73 -6.09 3.06 12.74
CA ALA A 73 -5.77 4.20 11.88
C ALA A 73 -5.58 3.75 10.43
N ASN A 74 -4.82 2.68 10.20
CA ASN A 74 -4.62 2.11 8.86
C ASN A 74 -5.96 1.69 8.22
N LEU A 75 -6.86 1.07 8.99
CA LEU A 75 -8.19 0.71 8.50
C LEU A 75 -9.06 1.93 8.19
N ALA A 76 -9.08 2.92 9.08
CA ALA A 76 -9.86 4.14 8.90
C ALA A 76 -9.38 4.91 7.65
N PHE A 77 -8.08 5.15 7.53
CA PHE A 77 -7.52 5.92 6.42
C PHE A 77 -7.49 5.13 5.12
N LYS A 78 -6.81 3.97 5.09
CA LYS A 78 -6.58 3.22 3.85
C LYS A 78 -7.72 2.29 3.49
N GLY A 79 -8.51 1.84 4.48
CA GLY A 79 -9.69 1.00 4.25
C GLY A 79 -10.95 1.79 3.91
N ALA A 80 -11.10 3.02 4.42
CA ALA A 80 -12.29 3.84 4.19
C ALA A 80 -12.01 5.16 3.49
N VAL A 81 -11.22 6.07 4.09
CA VAL A 81 -11.06 7.46 3.58
C VAL A 81 -10.47 7.50 2.18
N ILE A 82 -9.31 6.90 1.95
CA ILE A 82 -8.63 6.94 0.64
C ILE A 82 -9.46 6.23 -0.45
N PRO A 83 -9.98 5.01 -0.23
CA PRO A 83 -10.85 4.35 -1.20
C PRO A 83 -12.12 5.14 -1.50
N TYR A 84 -12.76 5.73 -0.48
CA TYR A 84 -13.95 6.56 -0.64
C TYR A 84 -13.63 7.79 -1.50
N LEU A 85 -12.53 8.49 -1.22
CA LEU A 85 -12.13 9.67 -1.97
C LEU A 85 -11.74 9.34 -3.43
N LEU A 86 -11.03 8.23 -3.65
CA LEU A 86 -10.72 7.75 -4.99
C LEU A 86 -12.01 7.41 -5.74
N TRP A 87 -12.93 6.69 -5.12
CA TRP A 87 -14.20 6.31 -5.74
C TRP A 87 -15.11 7.50 -6.01
N ALA A 88 -15.22 8.45 -5.09
CA ALA A 88 -15.98 9.68 -5.27
C ALA A 88 -15.43 10.53 -6.42
N SER A 89 -14.09 10.60 -6.55
CA SER A 89 -13.43 11.31 -7.65
C SER A 89 -13.65 10.60 -9.00
N LEU A 90 -13.68 9.27 -9.01
CA LEU A 90 -13.92 8.44 -10.20
C LEU A 90 -15.34 8.65 -10.75
N ARG A 91 -16.33 8.66 -9.86
CA ARG A 91 -17.73 8.95 -10.18
C ARG A 91 -17.91 10.35 -10.75
N LYS A 92 -17.34 11.37 -10.09
CA LYS A 92 -17.45 12.77 -10.53
C LYS A 92 -16.81 13.01 -11.90
N ALA A 93 -15.71 12.32 -12.20
CA ALA A 93 -15.02 12.46 -13.48
C ALA A 93 -15.61 11.59 -14.62
N GLY A 94 -16.68 10.80 -14.35
CA GLY A 94 -17.23 9.86 -15.34
C GLY A 94 -16.25 8.76 -15.76
N LEU A 95 -15.22 8.51 -14.95
CA LEU A 95 -14.12 7.59 -15.26
C LEU A 95 -14.38 6.16 -14.78
N ASP A 96 -15.54 5.89 -14.16
CA ASP A 96 -15.91 4.60 -13.57
C ASP A 96 -15.74 3.38 -14.48
N ARG A 97 -15.80 3.60 -15.81
CA ARG A 97 -15.65 2.56 -16.84
C ARG A 97 -14.33 2.62 -17.60
N ARG A 98 -13.48 3.63 -17.37
CA ARG A 98 -12.20 3.71 -18.07
C ARG A 98 -11.28 2.58 -17.61
N LYS A 99 -10.69 1.92 -18.60
CA LYS A 99 -9.58 1.00 -18.42
C LYS A 99 -8.32 1.74 -18.86
N ASP A 100 -7.19 1.39 -18.26
CA ASP A 100 -5.91 1.85 -18.76
C ASP A 100 -5.59 1.10 -20.07
N GLU A 101 -6.04 1.64 -21.21
CA GLU A 101 -5.94 1.00 -22.54
C GLU A 101 -4.50 0.88 -23.02
N ARG A 102 -3.61 1.76 -22.55
CA ARG A 102 -2.18 1.73 -22.88
C ARG A 102 -1.40 0.72 -22.05
N PHE A 103 -2.04 0.08 -21.06
CA PHE A 103 -1.37 -0.84 -20.15
C PHE A 103 -1.45 -2.30 -20.61
N SER A 104 -0.30 -2.88 -20.91
CA SER A 104 -0.15 -4.30 -21.23
C SER A 104 0.03 -5.13 -19.96
N VAL A 105 -0.91 -6.04 -19.70
CA VAL A 105 -0.83 -7.00 -18.58
C VAL A 105 0.33 -7.98 -18.76
N LEU A 106 0.70 -8.30 -20.00
CA LEU A 106 1.87 -9.15 -20.27
C LEU A 106 3.16 -8.44 -19.86
N ALA A 107 3.34 -7.18 -20.26
CA ALA A 107 4.50 -6.38 -19.85
C ALA A 107 4.55 -6.21 -18.32
N ALA A 108 3.39 -5.98 -17.69
CA ALA A 108 3.27 -5.93 -16.24
C ALA A 108 3.70 -7.24 -15.56
N GLY A 109 3.27 -8.38 -16.09
CA GLY A 109 3.67 -9.69 -15.58
C GLY A 109 5.18 -9.92 -15.63
N VAL A 110 5.84 -9.48 -16.71
CA VAL A 110 7.31 -9.55 -16.83
C VAL A 110 7.99 -8.69 -15.76
N TRP A 111 7.53 -7.45 -15.56
CA TRP A 111 8.07 -6.58 -14.51
C TRP A 111 7.84 -7.13 -13.10
N ILE A 112 6.65 -7.67 -12.83
CA ILE A 112 6.34 -8.30 -11.55
C ILE A 112 7.28 -9.49 -11.31
N GLY A 113 7.49 -10.34 -12.32
CA GLY A 113 8.43 -11.47 -12.24
C GLY A 113 9.87 -11.01 -12.02
N ALA A 114 10.32 -9.97 -12.74
CA ALA A 114 11.66 -9.42 -12.61
C ALA A 114 11.90 -8.80 -11.22
N ILE A 115 10.93 -8.06 -10.69
CA ILE A 115 10.99 -7.48 -9.34
C ILE A 115 10.94 -8.57 -8.27
N ALA A 116 10.09 -9.59 -8.43
CA ALA A 116 10.07 -10.73 -7.52
C ALA A 116 11.43 -11.43 -7.50
N LEU A 117 12.03 -11.68 -8.66
CA LEU A 117 13.37 -12.25 -8.77
C LEU A 117 14.44 -11.35 -8.13
N LEU A 118 14.40 -10.04 -8.39
CA LEU A 118 15.29 -9.06 -7.77
C LEU A 118 15.24 -9.17 -6.24
N THR A 119 14.04 -9.27 -5.66
CA THR A 119 13.90 -9.39 -4.20
C THR A 119 14.49 -10.68 -3.65
N VAL A 120 14.45 -11.79 -4.40
CA VAL A 120 15.11 -13.06 -4.01
C VAL A 120 16.62 -12.87 -3.90
N PHE A 121 17.24 -12.09 -4.81
CA PHE A 121 18.69 -11.83 -4.77
C PHE A 121 19.09 -10.77 -3.73
N LEU A 122 18.23 -9.77 -3.48
CA LEU A 122 18.52 -8.72 -2.50
C LEU A 122 18.28 -9.17 -1.05
N THR A 123 17.39 -10.13 -0.83
CA THR A 123 17.02 -10.54 0.53
C THR A 123 18.20 -11.15 1.30
N PRO A 124 18.94 -12.16 0.80
CA PRO A 124 20.06 -12.77 1.53
C PRO A 124 21.16 -11.81 2.01
N PRO A 125 21.72 -10.89 1.18
CA PRO A 125 22.74 -9.96 1.65
C PRO A 125 22.19 -8.96 2.67
N LEU A 126 20.92 -8.57 2.58
CA LEU A 126 20.27 -7.71 3.57
C LEU A 126 20.06 -8.45 4.91
N LEU A 127 19.73 -9.74 4.88
CA LEU A 127 19.67 -10.55 6.10
C LEU A 127 21.03 -10.71 6.76
N ALA A 128 22.11 -10.80 5.98
CA ALA A 128 23.46 -10.89 6.54
C ALA A 128 23.92 -9.56 7.17
N ALA A 129 23.39 -8.43 6.71
CA ALA A 129 23.80 -7.09 7.14
C ALA A 129 23.05 -6.57 8.39
N ALA A 130 21.90 -7.14 8.73
CA ALA A 130 21.07 -6.68 9.84
C ALA A 130 20.39 -7.83 10.58
N PRO A 131 20.14 -7.73 11.90
CA PRO A 131 19.30 -8.68 12.61
C PRO A 131 17.85 -8.55 12.13
N VAL A 132 17.35 -9.55 11.40
CA VAL A 132 15.99 -9.56 10.83
C VAL A 132 15.15 -10.65 11.49
N LEU A 133 13.89 -10.34 11.81
CA LEU A 133 12.94 -11.25 12.44
C LEU A 133 12.45 -12.34 11.45
N SER A 134 12.28 -11.98 10.18
CA SER A 134 11.75 -12.88 9.15
C SER A 134 12.18 -12.46 7.75
N GLY A 135 12.99 -13.30 7.10
CA GLY A 135 13.43 -13.07 5.71
C GLY A 135 12.27 -13.05 4.71
N ARG A 136 11.20 -13.82 4.96
CA ARG A 136 10.00 -13.82 4.12
C ARG A 136 9.24 -12.50 4.22
N THR A 137 9.13 -11.93 5.42
CA THR A 137 8.48 -10.64 5.66
C THR A 137 9.27 -9.52 4.98
N LEU A 138 10.60 -9.54 5.11
CA LEU A 138 11.48 -8.58 4.43
C LEU A 138 11.32 -8.67 2.91
N GLN A 139 11.35 -9.89 2.35
CA GLN A 139 11.20 -10.11 0.91
C GLN A 139 9.85 -9.57 0.40
N CYS A 140 8.75 -9.85 1.12
CA CYS A 140 7.42 -9.33 0.76
C CYS A 140 7.37 -7.80 0.84
N GLY A 141 7.98 -7.20 1.86
CA GLY A 141 8.08 -5.75 2.01
C GLY A 141 8.86 -5.09 0.88
N LEU A 142 10.03 -5.63 0.54
CA LEU A 142 10.84 -5.17 -0.59
C LEU A 142 10.08 -5.28 -1.91
N ALA A 143 9.37 -6.40 -2.13
CA ALA A 143 8.54 -6.57 -3.32
C ALA A 143 7.44 -5.50 -3.39
N GLY A 144 6.75 -5.23 -2.27
CA GLY A 144 5.76 -4.16 -2.18
C GLY A 144 6.32 -2.77 -2.52
N ILE A 145 7.51 -2.44 -1.99
CA ILE A 145 8.21 -1.18 -2.28
C ILE A 145 8.50 -1.06 -3.77
N PHE A 146 9.18 -2.05 -4.36
CA PHE A 146 9.57 -1.99 -5.78
C PHE A 146 8.38 -2.04 -6.73
N LEU A 147 7.34 -2.82 -6.42
CA LEU A 147 6.11 -2.88 -7.21
C LEU A 147 5.30 -1.58 -7.11
N GLY A 148 5.25 -0.96 -5.93
CA GLY A 148 4.64 0.35 -5.73
C GLY A 148 5.35 1.45 -6.53
N LEU A 149 6.68 1.49 -6.45
CA LEU A 149 7.52 2.40 -7.24
C LEU A 149 7.33 2.19 -8.74
N TRP A 150 7.36 0.92 -9.20
CA TRP A 150 7.11 0.59 -10.59
C TRP A 150 5.72 1.09 -11.04
N MET A 151 4.69 0.90 -10.22
CA MET A 151 3.34 1.38 -10.52
C MET A 151 3.30 2.90 -10.66
N MET A 152 4.00 3.64 -9.80
CA MET A 152 4.10 5.11 -9.90
C MET A 152 4.80 5.58 -11.17
N ILE A 153 5.90 4.93 -11.55
CA ILE A 153 6.75 5.32 -12.67
C ILE A 153 6.06 5.01 -14.00
N PHE A 154 5.47 3.82 -14.14
CA PHE A 154 5.01 3.31 -15.44
C PHE A 154 3.51 3.52 -15.69
N ARG A 155 2.69 3.86 -14.68
CA ARG A 155 1.27 4.18 -14.87
C ARG A 155 1.06 5.69 -14.93
N ASN A 156 0.47 6.14 -16.04
CA ASN A 156 0.26 7.58 -16.32
C ASN A 156 -0.98 8.19 -15.64
N PHE A 157 -1.76 7.39 -14.92
CA PHE A 157 -2.97 7.86 -14.26
C PHE A 157 -2.76 8.10 -12.78
N LEU A 158 -3.21 9.26 -12.32
CA LEU A 158 -3.17 9.68 -10.92
C LEU A 158 -3.68 8.61 -9.94
N TYR A 159 -4.75 7.91 -10.30
CA TYR A 159 -5.29 6.79 -9.51
C TYR A 159 -4.28 5.66 -9.30
N SER A 160 -3.57 5.28 -10.36
CA SER A 160 -2.54 4.25 -10.30
C SER A 160 -1.29 4.73 -9.58
N GLN A 161 -0.96 6.02 -9.67
CA GLN A 161 0.14 6.60 -8.89
C GLN A 161 -0.18 6.61 -7.39
N VAL A 162 -1.40 6.98 -7.01
CA VAL A 162 -1.86 6.91 -5.61
C VAL A 162 -1.88 5.46 -5.12
N ALA A 163 -2.38 4.51 -5.91
CA ALA A 163 -2.31 3.09 -5.53
C ALA A 163 -0.87 2.59 -5.40
N GLY A 164 0.04 3.03 -6.28
CA GLY A 164 1.47 2.73 -6.19
C GLY A 164 2.10 3.29 -4.91
N LEU A 165 1.69 4.49 -4.48
CA LEU A 165 2.13 5.09 -3.21
C LEU A 165 1.73 4.22 -2.02
N LEU A 166 0.46 3.82 -1.98
CA LEU A 166 -0.08 2.96 -0.91
C LEU A 166 0.59 1.58 -0.89
N LEU A 167 0.88 1.01 -2.06
CA LEU A 167 1.62 -0.25 -2.15
C LEU A 167 3.04 -0.13 -1.62
N MET A 168 3.73 0.95 -1.99
CA MET A 168 5.09 1.22 -1.52
C MET A 168 5.13 1.37 0.00
N GLU A 169 4.19 2.13 0.55
CA GLU A 169 4.02 2.34 1.98
C GLU A 169 3.72 1.04 2.74
N ASN A 170 2.80 0.21 2.23
CA ASN A 170 2.54 -1.11 2.80
C ASN A 170 3.80 -1.99 2.79
N GLY A 171 4.61 -1.87 1.74
CA GLY A 171 5.91 -2.52 1.67
C GLY A 171 6.90 -2.02 2.74
N LEU A 172 6.99 -0.71 2.93
CA LEU A 172 7.81 -0.10 4.00
C LEU A 172 7.38 -0.58 5.39
N TYR A 173 6.08 -0.67 5.65
CA TYR A 173 5.56 -1.21 6.90
C TYR A 173 6.02 -2.65 7.15
N LEU A 174 5.94 -3.52 6.14
CA LEU A 174 6.43 -4.90 6.26
C LEU A 174 7.96 -4.98 6.45
N VAL A 175 8.73 -4.13 5.77
CA VAL A 175 10.19 -4.04 5.99
C VAL A 175 10.50 -3.59 7.42
N ALA A 176 9.79 -2.58 7.94
CA ALA A 176 9.94 -2.13 9.32
C ALA A 176 9.58 -3.24 10.32
N LEU A 177 8.48 -3.96 10.11
CA LEU A 177 8.14 -5.12 10.94
C LEU A 177 9.23 -6.20 10.90
N ALA A 178 9.79 -6.47 9.73
CA ALA A 178 10.85 -7.47 9.57
C ALA A 178 12.15 -7.07 10.28
N LEU A 179 12.53 -5.79 10.23
CA LEU A 179 13.81 -5.31 10.76
C LEU A 179 13.77 -5.01 12.26
N THR A 180 12.61 -4.63 12.81
CA THR A 180 12.60 -3.97 14.13
C THR A 180 11.98 -4.77 15.27
N SER A 181 11.61 -6.04 15.10
CA SER A 181 11.03 -6.87 16.18
C SER A 181 9.87 -6.19 16.93
N GLY A 182 9.12 -5.30 16.27
CA GLY A 182 8.07 -4.51 16.92
C GLY A 182 8.52 -3.25 17.67
N MET A 183 9.77 -2.76 17.51
CA MET A 183 10.19 -1.51 18.17
C MET A 183 9.28 -0.33 17.78
N PRO A 184 8.71 0.40 18.76
CA PRO A 184 7.67 1.41 18.53
C PRO A 184 8.08 2.53 17.56
N VAL A 185 9.34 2.97 17.59
CA VAL A 185 9.78 4.20 16.90
C VAL A 185 9.67 4.13 15.37
N LEU A 186 9.99 2.99 14.75
CA LEU A 186 9.91 2.83 13.30
C LEU A 186 8.46 2.61 12.82
N ILE A 187 7.63 2.00 13.67
CA ILE A 187 6.19 1.88 13.43
C ILE A 187 5.52 3.24 13.56
N GLU A 188 5.88 4.04 14.56
CA GLU A 188 5.45 5.42 14.74
C GLU A 188 5.86 6.28 13.53
N LEU A 189 7.05 6.08 12.97
CA LEU A 189 7.49 6.74 11.74
C LEU A 189 6.64 6.30 10.53
N GLY A 190 6.23 5.04 10.49
CA GLY A 190 5.25 4.53 9.52
C GLY A 190 3.88 5.23 9.66
N ILE A 191 3.40 5.47 10.87
CA ILE A 191 2.14 6.21 11.12
C ILE A 191 2.26 7.67 10.67
N MET A 192 3.40 8.31 10.94
CA MET A 192 3.67 9.67 10.45
C MET A 192 3.76 9.72 8.93
N PHE A 193 4.34 8.67 8.32
CA PHE A 193 4.37 8.52 6.88
C PHE A 193 2.97 8.29 6.29
N ASP A 194 2.12 7.48 6.94
CA ASP A 194 0.70 7.31 6.59
C ASP A 194 -0.05 8.65 6.59
N LEU A 195 0.21 9.52 7.58
CA LEU A 195 -0.35 10.86 7.62
C LEU A 195 0.18 11.75 6.48
N PHE A 196 1.47 11.68 6.19
CA PHE A 196 2.07 12.39 5.05
C PHE A 196 1.46 11.96 3.71
N VAL A 197 1.35 10.65 3.48
CA VAL A 197 0.69 10.09 2.29
C VAL A 197 -0.75 10.55 2.21
N ALA A 198 -1.50 10.52 3.32
CA ALA A 198 -2.87 11.00 3.36
C ALA A 198 -2.97 12.48 2.92
N VAL A 199 -2.09 13.35 3.41
CA VAL A 199 -2.05 14.77 3.02
C VAL A 199 -1.71 14.93 1.54
N VAL A 200 -0.70 14.21 1.03
CA VAL A 200 -0.31 14.26 -0.39
C VAL A 200 -1.47 13.80 -1.28
N VAL A 201 -2.11 12.69 -0.93
CA VAL A 201 -3.26 12.16 -1.67
C VAL A 201 -4.41 13.15 -1.67
N VAL A 202 -4.79 13.70 -0.50
CA VAL A 202 -5.86 14.69 -0.40
C VAL A 202 -5.53 15.96 -1.20
N GLY A 203 -4.31 16.48 -1.09
CA GLY A 203 -3.88 17.68 -1.82
C GLY A 203 -3.93 17.49 -3.33
N ILE A 204 -3.41 16.37 -3.82
CA ILE A 204 -3.48 15.97 -5.22
C ILE A 204 -4.94 15.87 -5.71
N LEU A 205 -5.82 15.29 -4.90
CA LEU A 205 -7.23 15.10 -5.24
C LEU A 205 -8.00 16.44 -5.25
N LEU A 206 -7.75 17.32 -4.28
CA LEU A 206 -8.36 18.65 -4.23
C LEU A 206 -8.00 19.47 -5.47
N GLU A 207 -6.74 19.44 -5.90
CA GLU A 207 -6.29 20.11 -7.11
C GLU A 207 -6.97 19.54 -8.38
N ARG A 208 -7.17 18.22 -8.42
CA ARG A 208 -7.90 17.55 -9.51
C ARG A 208 -9.37 17.97 -9.56
N VAL A 209 -10.03 18.02 -8.40
CA VAL A 209 -11.43 18.42 -8.28
C VAL A 209 -11.60 19.88 -8.70
N ARG A 210 -10.73 20.77 -8.23
CA ARG A 210 -10.74 22.19 -8.60
C ARG A 210 -10.66 22.39 -10.11
N ARG A 211 -9.73 21.71 -10.78
CA ARG A 211 -9.57 21.79 -12.25
C ARG A 211 -10.80 21.31 -13.02
N LEU A 212 -11.51 20.29 -12.52
CA LEU A 212 -12.76 19.82 -13.13
C LEU A 212 -13.86 20.89 -13.05
N PHE A 213 -13.99 21.58 -11.90
CA PHE A 213 -14.96 22.66 -11.74
C PHE A 213 -14.64 23.89 -12.59
N GLU A 214 -13.37 24.29 -12.69
CA GLU A 214 -12.94 25.41 -13.55
C GLU A 214 -13.29 25.16 -15.03
N THR A 215 -13.13 23.92 -15.53
CA THR A 215 -13.52 23.58 -16.90
C THR A 215 -15.03 23.62 -17.13
N THR A 216 -15.85 23.14 -16.18
CA THR A 216 -17.32 23.13 -16.34
C THR A 216 -17.92 24.55 -16.32
N ALA A 217 -17.36 25.46 -15.53
CA ALA A 217 -17.82 26.85 -15.48
C ALA A 217 -17.55 27.61 -16.81
N ILE A 218 -16.43 27.34 -17.47
CA ILE A 218 -16.06 27.99 -18.74
C ILE A 218 -16.93 27.49 -19.90
N ASP A 219 -17.29 26.20 -19.92
CA ASP A 219 -18.17 25.65 -20.97
C ASP A 219 -19.61 26.18 -20.87
N GLN A 220 -20.13 26.40 -19.65
CA GLN A 220 -21.45 27.01 -19.45
C GLN A 220 -21.49 28.48 -19.88
N LEU A 221 -20.40 29.23 -19.67
CA LEU A 221 -20.31 30.63 -20.11
C LEU A 221 -20.23 30.78 -21.64
N LYS A 222 -19.69 29.78 -22.35
CA LYS A 222 -19.67 29.78 -23.84
C LYS A 222 -21.04 29.51 -24.46
N GLN A 223 -21.92 28.76 -23.79
CA GLN A 223 -23.28 28.51 -24.28
C GLN A 223 -24.24 29.71 -24.15
N LEU A 224 -23.90 30.71 -23.33
CA LEU A 224 -24.73 31.91 -23.13
C LEU A 224 -24.32 33.10 -24.01
N ARG A 225 -23.31 32.93 -24.86
CA ARG A 225 -22.86 33.93 -25.84
C ARG A 225 -23.17 33.57 -27.30
N GLY A 226 -24.00 32.55 -27.53
CA GLY A 226 -24.51 32.14 -28.84
C GLY A 226 -25.98 32.46 -28.98
#